data_AF-A0A1V3WE74-F1
#
_entry.id   AF-A0A1V3WE74-F1
#
_cell.length_a   1.000
_cell.length_b   1.000
_cell.length_c   1.000
_cell.angle_alpha   90.00
_cell.angle_beta   90.00
_cell.angle_gamma   90.00
#
_symmetry.space_group_name_H-M   'P 1'
#
loop_
_entity.id
_entity.type
_entity.pdbx_description
1 polymer ?
#
loop_
_entity_poly.entity_id
_entity_poly.type
_entity_poly.pdbx_seq_one_letter_code
_entity_poly.pdbx_strand_id
1 'polypeptide(L)'
;MKQLIGEYATETSCSYCDRIGVGDEPIAAPFDDFMARFMVGVHHWYARADDEGVMLDEGEYVGATTYTSDEVAEDILYEAIHDYFNAAQDDLLADIQTVMIPDNWVRRNWQWPSDEERLSYSWDAFKTLVKHQTRFLFMRWPKRYPYDPDGMSPTEFFDTLVQLLHGLPDVTVDVDLHTPLYRAGCTSRNQTSKSAAPRSSDQPRSRRPERTG
;
A
#
# COMPACT_ATOMS: atom_id res chain seq x y z
N MET A 1 10.40 -11.61 17.36
CA MET A 1 11.22 -11.59 18.59
C MET A 1 11.24 -12.92 19.33
N LYS A 2 10.10 -13.55 19.66
CA LYS A 2 10.06 -14.85 20.38
C LYS A 2 10.90 -15.97 19.71
N GLN A 3 10.88 -16.07 18.37
CA GLN A 3 11.69 -17.04 17.62
C GLN A 3 13.20 -16.75 17.72
N LEU A 4 13.60 -15.48 17.63
CA LEU A 4 15.01 -15.07 17.79
C LEU A 4 15.54 -15.40 19.18
N ILE A 5 14.75 -15.19 20.23
CA ILE A 5 15.14 -15.58 21.59
C ILE A 5 15.37 -17.09 21.67
N GLY A 6 14.53 -17.91 21.04
CA GLY A 6 14.72 -19.37 21.00
C GLY A 6 15.98 -19.81 20.23
N GLU A 7 16.35 -19.11 19.15
CA GLU A 7 17.54 -19.44 18.36
C GLU A 7 18.87 -19.10 19.08
N TYR A 8 18.86 -18.10 19.96
CA TYR A 8 20.03 -17.62 20.71
C TYR A 8 19.94 -17.88 22.20
N ALA A 9 19.01 -18.73 22.63
CA ALA A 9 18.89 -19.08 24.03
C ALA A 9 20.11 -19.89 24.47
N THR A 10 20.85 -19.38 25.45
CA THR A 10 21.96 -20.08 26.10
C THR A 10 21.78 -20.18 27.61
N GLU A 11 20.90 -19.37 28.19
CA GLU A 11 20.66 -19.29 29.62
C GLU A 11 19.41 -20.09 30.01
N THR A 12 19.49 -20.83 31.10
CA THR A 12 18.38 -21.64 31.64
C THR A 12 17.43 -20.83 32.52
N SER A 13 17.69 -19.55 32.75
CA SER A 13 16.83 -18.66 33.56
C SER A 13 16.76 -17.26 32.96
N CYS A 14 15.59 -16.63 33.02
CA CYS A 14 15.39 -15.26 32.56
C CYS A 14 15.35 -14.29 33.75
N SER A 15 16.21 -13.27 33.74
CA SER A 15 16.28 -12.23 34.77
C SER A 15 15.09 -11.27 34.80
N TYR A 16 14.31 -11.18 33.72
CA TYR A 16 13.18 -10.24 33.61
C TYR A 16 11.84 -10.85 34.06
N CYS A 17 11.64 -12.14 33.83
CA CYS A 17 10.34 -12.79 34.08
C CYS A 17 10.43 -14.00 35.02
N ASP A 18 11.59 -14.19 35.66
CA ASP A 18 11.90 -15.25 36.64
C ASP A 18 11.58 -16.68 36.19
N ARG A 19 11.39 -16.90 34.88
CA ARG A 19 11.17 -18.23 34.33
C ARG A 19 12.48 -19.00 34.36
N ILE A 20 12.38 -20.29 34.65
CA ILE A 20 13.48 -21.25 34.68
C ILE A 20 13.10 -22.40 33.74
N GLY A 21 14.05 -22.80 32.89
CA GLY A 21 13.91 -23.92 31.96
C GLY A 21 13.70 -25.24 32.69
N VAL A 22 13.06 -26.19 32.02
CA VAL A 22 12.88 -27.54 32.57
C VAL A 22 14.16 -28.33 32.32
N GLY A 23 14.91 -28.63 33.39
CA GLY A 23 16.22 -29.27 33.27
C GLY A 23 17.28 -28.30 32.77
N ASP A 24 18.07 -28.70 31.78
CA ASP A 24 19.14 -27.89 31.17
C ASP A 24 18.68 -27.21 29.86
N GLU A 25 17.37 -27.09 29.62
CA GLU A 25 16.84 -26.44 28.43
C GLU A 25 17.06 -24.91 28.50
N PRO A 26 17.77 -24.31 27.53
CA PRO A 26 17.97 -22.87 27.51
C PRO A 26 16.66 -22.16 27.08
N ILE A 27 16.31 -21.10 27.81
CA ILE A 27 15.05 -20.35 27.61
C ILE A 27 15.26 -18.85 27.45
N ALA A 28 16.47 -18.35 27.71
CA ALA A 28 16.80 -16.93 27.63
C ALA A 28 18.11 -16.72 26.85
N ALA A 29 18.15 -15.63 26.08
CA ALA A 29 19.35 -15.19 25.38
C ALA A 29 20.11 -14.17 26.26
N PRO A 30 21.45 -14.12 26.19
CA PRO A 30 22.23 -13.06 26.82
C PRO A 30 21.79 -11.68 26.33
N PHE A 31 21.81 -10.68 27.22
CA PHE A 31 21.31 -9.34 26.90
C PHE A 31 22.08 -8.69 25.73
N ASP A 32 23.40 -8.86 25.68
CA ASP A 32 24.23 -8.30 24.61
C ASP A 32 23.88 -8.89 23.22
N ASP A 33 23.64 -10.20 23.16
CA ASP A 33 23.23 -10.89 21.93
C ASP A 33 21.85 -10.44 21.49
N PHE A 34 20.93 -10.27 22.45
CA PHE A 34 19.63 -9.68 22.21
C PHE A 34 19.76 -8.25 21.65
N MET A 35 20.56 -7.40 22.29
CA MET A 35 20.73 -6.00 21.92
C MET A 35 21.32 -5.85 20.51
N ALA A 36 22.27 -6.72 20.13
CA ALA A 36 22.81 -6.75 18.77
C ALA A 36 21.72 -7.00 17.72
N ARG A 37 20.73 -7.86 18.01
CA ARG A 37 19.60 -8.14 17.11
C ARG A 37 18.52 -7.09 17.18
N PHE A 38 18.28 -6.52 18.35
CA PHE A 38 17.41 -5.38 18.52
C PHE A 38 17.86 -4.21 17.64
N MET A 39 19.16 -3.89 17.64
CA MET A 39 19.72 -2.83 16.79
C MET A 39 19.59 -3.12 15.29
N VAL A 40 19.58 -4.39 14.85
CA VAL A 40 19.25 -4.73 13.46
C VAL A 40 17.81 -4.31 13.11
N GLY A 41 16.87 -4.52 14.04
CA GLY A 41 15.49 -4.06 13.91
C GLY A 41 15.39 -2.53 13.88
N VAL A 42 16.10 -1.86 14.78
CA VAL A 42 16.23 -0.40 14.79
C VAL A 42 16.72 0.11 13.43
N HIS A 43 17.86 -0.40 12.93
CA HIS A 43 18.43 0.03 11.65
C HIS A 43 17.62 -0.40 10.41
N HIS A 44 16.65 -1.29 10.57
CA HIS A 44 15.71 -1.62 9.51
C HIS A 44 14.71 -0.48 9.28
N TRP A 45 14.15 0.05 10.38
CA TRP A 45 13.06 1.04 10.35
C TRP A 45 13.52 2.48 10.55
N TYR A 46 14.64 2.66 11.23
CA TYR A 46 15.22 3.94 11.61
C TYR A 46 16.67 4.02 11.16
N ALA A 47 17.15 5.24 11.02
CA ALA A 47 18.55 5.56 10.82
C ALA A 47 18.86 6.86 11.54
N ARG A 48 20.14 7.11 11.83
CA ARG A 48 20.56 8.36 12.47
C ARG A 48 20.29 9.52 11.51
N ALA A 49 19.82 10.63 12.04
CA ALA A 49 19.50 11.81 11.24
C ALA A 49 20.72 12.31 10.45
N ASP A 50 21.89 12.28 11.07
CA ASP A 50 23.18 12.62 10.43
C ASP A 50 23.54 11.68 9.27
N ASP A 51 23.28 10.38 9.42
CA ASP A 51 23.64 9.37 8.41
C ASP A 51 22.70 9.41 7.18
N GLU A 52 21.45 9.86 7.36
CA GLU A 52 20.43 9.99 6.30
C GLU A 52 20.41 11.38 5.63
N GLY A 53 21.39 12.23 5.95
CA GLY A 53 21.54 13.55 5.34
C GLY A 53 20.36 14.50 5.62
N VAL A 54 19.76 14.37 6.80
CA VAL A 54 18.72 15.32 7.25
C VAL A 54 19.36 16.69 7.41
N MET A 55 18.68 17.73 6.93
CA MET A 55 19.21 19.09 7.04
C MET A 55 19.20 19.55 8.51
N LEU A 56 20.27 20.23 8.92
CA LEU A 56 20.39 20.86 10.23
C LEU A 56 20.36 22.38 10.05
N ASP A 57 19.45 23.06 10.74
CA ASP A 57 19.33 24.51 10.75
C ASP A 57 19.23 25.01 12.20
N GLU A 58 20.04 26.00 12.55
CA GLU A 58 20.15 26.55 13.91
C GLU A 58 20.34 25.52 15.06
N GLY A 59 20.85 24.33 14.74
CA GLY A 59 21.06 23.24 15.70
C GLY A 59 19.90 22.25 15.82
N GLU A 60 18.85 22.41 15.02
CA GLU A 60 17.71 21.50 14.95
C GLU A 60 17.62 20.83 13.57
N TYR A 61 17.18 19.58 13.54
CA TYR A 61 16.93 18.89 12.27
C TYR A 61 15.63 19.40 11.65
N VAL A 62 15.67 19.75 10.37
CA VAL A 62 14.54 20.31 9.64
C VAL A 62 14.12 19.43 8.47
N GLY A 63 12.79 19.36 8.26
CA GLY A 63 12.18 18.63 7.15
C GLY A 63 11.89 17.16 7.40
N ALA A 64 12.42 16.57 8.47
CA ALA A 64 12.13 15.20 8.92
C ALA A 64 11.56 15.21 10.34
N THR A 65 10.70 14.25 10.66
CA THR A 65 10.35 13.96 12.05
C THR A 65 11.50 13.21 12.70
N THR A 66 12.07 13.79 13.76
CA THR A 66 13.11 13.16 14.57
C THR A 66 12.53 12.47 15.80
N TYR A 67 13.24 11.44 16.24
CA TYR A 67 12.91 10.63 17.42
C TYR A 67 14.17 10.48 18.27
N THR A 68 13.99 10.49 19.59
CA THR A 68 15.04 10.16 20.54
C THR A 68 15.32 8.66 20.54
N SER A 69 16.44 8.26 21.13
CA SER A 69 16.79 6.84 21.26
C SER A 69 15.78 6.07 22.12
N ASP A 70 15.18 6.74 23.11
CA ASP A 70 14.17 6.17 23.99
C ASP A 70 12.86 5.88 23.25
N GLU A 71 12.41 6.84 22.43
CA GLU A 71 11.21 6.69 21.59
C GLU A 71 11.39 5.59 20.54
N VAL A 72 12.59 5.47 19.95
CA VAL A 72 12.90 4.40 18.99
C VAL A 72 12.95 3.04 19.67
N ALA A 73 13.54 2.95 20.86
CA ALA A 73 13.54 1.71 21.64
C ALA A 73 12.12 1.26 21.96
N GLU A 74 11.28 2.21 22.38
CA GLU A 74 9.87 1.99 22.69
C GLU A 74 9.10 1.49 21.46
N ASP A 75 9.15 2.21 20.34
CA ASP A 75 8.43 1.87 19.10
C ASP A 75 8.81 0.47 18.58
N ILE A 76 10.11 0.16 18.53
CA ILE A 76 10.59 -1.14 18.05
C ILE A 76 10.19 -2.28 18.98
N LEU A 77 10.26 -2.07 20.31
CA LEU A 77 9.89 -3.10 21.27
C LEU A 77 8.38 -3.37 21.24
N TYR A 78 7.55 -2.32 21.15
CA TYR A 78 6.10 -2.48 21.00
C TYR A 78 5.72 -3.20 19.72
N GLU A 79 6.32 -2.83 18.58
CA GLU A 79 6.03 -3.50 17.32
C GLU A 79 6.48 -4.97 17.34
N ALA A 80 7.60 -5.27 18.01
CA ALA A 80 8.11 -6.62 18.12
C ALA A 80 7.30 -7.53 19.07
N ILE A 81 6.55 -6.93 20.00
CA ILE A 81 5.73 -7.60 21.01
C ILE A 81 4.26 -7.37 20.65
N HIS A 82 3.71 -8.25 19.81
CA HIS A 82 2.27 -8.30 19.53
C HIS A 82 1.47 -8.93 20.70
N ASP A 83 1.69 -8.48 21.93
CA ASP A 83 1.09 -9.03 23.15
C ASP A 83 0.89 -7.91 24.19
N TYR A 84 0.18 -8.19 25.28
CA TYR A 84 0.03 -7.22 26.37
C TYR A 84 1.37 -6.91 27.04
N PHE A 85 1.66 -5.63 27.17
CA PHE A 85 2.81 -5.12 27.90
C PHE A 85 2.67 -5.40 29.41
N ASN A 86 3.71 -5.95 30.03
CA ASN A 86 3.77 -6.32 31.44
C ASN A 86 5.08 -5.82 32.06
N ALA A 87 5.17 -5.92 33.40
CA ALA A 87 6.31 -5.40 34.16
C ALA A 87 7.68 -5.92 33.69
N ALA A 88 7.77 -7.18 33.24
CA ALA A 88 9.03 -7.71 32.71
C ALA A 88 9.49 -7.03 31.41
N GLN A 89 8.53 -6.56 30.60
CA GLN A 89 8.80 -5.83 29.37
C GLN A 89 9.12 -4.36 29.64
N ASP A 90 8.54 -3.77 30.69
CA ASP A 90 8.91 -2.43 31.18
C ASP A 90 10.36 -2.42 31.67
N ASP A 91 10.76 -3.41 32.48
CA ASP A 91 12.14 -3.53 32.97
C ASP A 91 13.13 -3.75 31.81
N LEU A 92 12.76 -4.59 30.83
CA LEU A 92 13.56 -4.79 29.62
C LEU A 92 13.68 -3.51 28.80
N LEU A 93 12.60 -2.74 28.64
CA LEU A 93 12.62 -1.46 27.92
C LEU A 93 13.56 -0.47 28.62
N ALA A 94 13.49 -0.37 29.95
CA ALA A 94 14.36 0.51 30.73
C ALA A 94 15.84 0.15 30.57
N ASP A 95 16.18 -1.14 30.55
CA ASP A 95 17.54 -1.60 30.32
C ASP A 95 18.02 -1.31 28.89
N ILE A 96 17.16 -1.51 27.89
CA ILE A 96 17.46 -1.15 26.49
C ILE A 96 17.74 0.36 26.38
N GLN A 97 16.85 1.20 26.94
CA GLN A 97 16.99 2.66 26.92
C GLN A 97 18.26 3.13 27.64
N THR A 98 18.64 2.45 28.73
CA THR A 98 19.87 2.76 29.48
C THR A 98 21.14 2.47 28.66
N VAL A 99 21.12 1.43 27.83
CA VAL A 99 22.30 0.99 27.05
C VAL A 99 22.37 1.65 25.68
N MET A 100 21.24 2.04 25.10
CA MET A 100 21.20 2.76 23.83
C MET A 100 21.86 4.14 23.97
N ILE A 101 22.80 4.42 23.09
CA ILE A 101 23.51 5.71 23.05
C ILE A 101 22.52 6.79 22.59
N PRO A 102 22.32 7.87 23.38
CA PRO A 102 21.44 8.96 22.98
C PRO A 102 21.85 9.59 21.66
N ASP A 103 20.89 9.65 20.74
CA ASP A 103 21.04 10.15 19.37
C ASP A 103 19.69 10.60 18.81
N ASN A 104 19.72 11.30 17.68
CA ASN A 104 18.56 11.69 16.89
C ASN A 104 18.35 10.73 15.73
N TRP A 105 17.16 10.14 15.67
CA TRP A 105 16.79 9.14 14.70
C TRP A 105 15.70 9.67 13.78
N VAL A 106 15.67 9.19 12.54
CA VAL A 106 14.58 9.40 11.60
C VAL A 106 14.12 8.06 11.05
N ARG A 107 12.87 7.99 10.59
CA ARG A 107 12.41 6.83 9.81
C ARG A 107 13.35 6.65 8.61
N ARG A 108 13.79 5.43 8.36
CA ARG A 108 14.66 5.13 7.23
C ARG A 108 13.98 5.51 5.91
N ASN A 109 14.72 6.14 4.99
CA ASN A 109 14.16 6.74 3.78
C ASN A 109 13.08 7.80 4.08
N TRP A 110 13.28 8.65 5.09
CA TRP A 110 12.32 9.68 5.52
C TRP A 110 11.79 10.60 4.39
N GLN A 111 12.55 10.73 3.29
CA GLN A 111 12.16 11.51 2.11
C GLN A 111 11.13 10.80 1.22
N TRP A 112 10.95 9.50 1.42
CA TRP A 112 10.00 8.69 0.66
C TRP A 112 8.65 8.69 1.36
N PRO A 113 7.55 8.59 0.61
CA PRO A 113 6.25 8.40 1.22
C PRO A 113 6.26 7.11 2.04
N SER A 114 5.55 7.13 3.17
CA SER A 114 5.39 5.94 4.01
C SER A 114 4.76 4.80 3.21
N ASP A 115 4.91 3.55 3.67
CA ASP A 115 4.29 2.42 2.99
C ASP A 115 2.76 2.54 2.91
N GLU A 116 2.12 3.13 3.92
CA GLU A 116 0.70 3.44 3.91
C GLU A 116 0.35 4.45 2.80
N GLU A 117 1.13 5.53 2.67
CA GLU A 117 0.95 6.52 1.60
C GLU A 117 1.17 5.88 0.22
N ARG A 118 2.22 5.07 0.08
CA ARG A 118 2.50 4.33 -1.17
C ARG A 118 1.37 3.39 -1.55
N LEU A 119 0.80 2.67 -0.59
CA LEU A 119 -0.35 1.80 -0.80
C LEU A 119 -1.59 2.60 -1.18
N SER A 120 -1.84 3.71 -0.50
CA SER A 120 -2.95 4.63 -0.80
C SER A 120 -2.85 5.19 -2.22
N TYR A 121 -1.69 5.73 -2.60
CA TYR A 121 -1.44 6.22 -3.95
C TYR A 121 -1.59 5.12 -5.02
N SER A 122 -1.07 3.92 -4.73
CA SER A 122 -1.18 2.77 -5.63
C SER A 122 -2.63 2.32 -5.79
N TRP A 123 -3.42 2.36 -4.71
CA TRP A 123 -4.84 2.04 -4.73
C TRP A 123 -5.64 3.06 -5.54
N ASP A 124 -5.33 4.35 -5.40
CA ASP A 124 -5.96 5.40 -6.20
C ASP A 124 -5.63 5.27 -7.69
N ALA A 125 -4.37 4.96 -8.01
CA ALA A 125 -3.95 4.65 -9.38
C ALA A 125 -4.69 3.42 -9.92
N PHE A 126 -4.81 2.35 -9.13
CA PHE A 126 -5.56 1.15 -9.50
C PHE A 126 -7.04 1.43 -9.74
N LYS A 127 -7.70 2.18 -8.85
CA LYS A 127 -9.10 2.61 -9.07
C LYS A 127 -9.26 3.39 -10.37
N THR A 128 -8.32 4.29 -10.67
CA THR A 128 -8.32 5.06 -11.92
C THR A 128 -8.17 4.16 -13.15
N LEU A 129 -7.25 3.20 -13.08
CA LEU A 129 -7.04 2.19 -14.11
C LEU A 129 -8.32 1.39 -14.39
N VAL A 130 -8.94 0.86 -13.34
CA VAL A 130 -10.18 0.05 -13.41
C VAL A 130 -11.38 0.85 -13.89
N LYS A 131 -11.57 2.08 -13.40
CA LYS A 131 -12.77 2.90 -13.70
C LYS A 131 -12.71 3.58 -15.06
N HIS A 132 -11.52 3.95 -15.53
CA HIS A 132 -11.40 4.90 -16.64
C HIS A 132 -10.55 4.41 -17.80
N GLN A 133 -9.58 3.52 -17.56
CA GLN A 133 -8.56 3.18 -18.57
C GLN A 133 -8.74 1.76 -19.10
N THR A 134 -9.18 0.83 -18.25
CA THR A 134 -9.47 -0.54 -18.64
C THR A 134 -10.96 -0.69 -18.86
N ARG A 135 -11.34 -0.98 -20.10
CA ARG A 135 -12.67 -1.51 -20.40
C ARG A 135 -12.58 -3.02 -20.23
N PHE A 136 -13.25 -3.55 -19.22
CA PHE A 136 -13.41 -5.00 -19.11
C PHE A 136 -14.18 -5.49 -20.34
N LEU A 137 -13.50 -6.28 -21.17
CA LEU A 137 -14.07 -6.87 -22.37
C LEU A 137 -14.61 -8.25 -22.01
N PHE A 138 -15.91 -8.34 -21.73
CA PHE A 138 -16.54 -9.59 -21.29
C PHE A 138 -16.92 -10.54 -22.43
N MET A 139 -16.52 -10.25 -23.67
CA MET A 139 -16.98 -10.97 -24.87
C MET A 139 -16.68 -12.49 -24.90
N ARG A 140 -15.81 -13.00 -24.02
CA ARG A 140 -15.38 -14.41 -24.02
C ARG A 140 -15.24 -15.02 -22.63
N TRP A 141 -15.93 -14.48 -21.62
CA TRP A 141 -15.88 -15.09 -20.29
C TRP A 141 -16.82 -16.29 -20.21
N PRO A 142 -16.28 -17.53 -20.08
CA PRO A 142 -17.11 -18.72 -19.96
C PRO A 142 -17.81 -18.72 -18.60
N LYS A 143 -18.85 -19.55 -18.47
CA LYS A 143 -19.44 -19.85 -17.17
C LYS A 143 -18.35 -20.34 -16.21
N ARG A 144 -18.45 -19.94 -14.94
CA ARG A 144 -17.53 -20.42 -13.89
C ARG A 144 -17.55 -21.94 -13.78
N TYR A 145 -18.71 -22.54 -14.03
CA TYR A 145 -18.90 -23.99 -14.14
C TYR A 145 -19.69 -24.29 -15.43
N PRO A 146 -19.14 -25.07 -16.38
CA PRO A 146 -19.79 -25.32 -17.67
C PRO A 146 -21.16 -25.98 -17.60
N TYR A 147 -21.44 -26.72 -16.52
CA TYR A 147 -22.65 -27.51 -16.33
C TYR A 147 -23.58 -26.96 -15.26
N ASP A 148 -23.30 -25.77 -14.72
CA ASP A 148 -24.19 -25.13 -13.76
C ASP A 148 -25.42 -24.59 -14.51
N PRO A 149 -26.60 -25.19 -14.32
CA PRO A 149 -27.82 -24.77 -15.01
C PRO A 149 -28.30 -23.39 -14.54
N ASP A 150 -27.91 -22.98 -13.33
CA ASP A 150 -28.32 -21.71 -12.71
C ASP A 150 -27.29 -20.60 -12.98
N GLY A 151 -26.09 -20.97 -13.46
CA GLY A 151 -25.00 -20.06 -13.80
C GLY A 151 -25.13 -19.46 -15.21
N MET A 152 -24.98 -18.14 -15.31
CA MET A 152 -24.87 -17.41 -16.57
C MET A 152 -23.46 -16.87 -16.79
N SER A 153 -23.00 -16.90 -18.04
CA SER A 153 -21.88 -16.06 -18.48
C SER A 153 -22.30 -14.59 -18.49
N PRO A 154 -21.36 -13.63 -18.45
CA PRO A 154 -21.69 -12.22 -18.53
C PRO A 154 -22.52 -11.86 -19.78
N THR A 155 -22.26 -12.49 -20.92
CA THR A 155 -23.04 -12.27 -22.15
C THR A 155 -24.47 -12.75 -22.00
N GLU A 156 -24.68 -13.98 -21.50
CA GLU A 156 -26.03 -14.52 -21.26
C GLU A 156 -26.81 -13.66 -20.24
N PHE A 157 -26.12 -13.16 -19.20
CA PHE A 157 -26.73 -12.25 -18.23
C PHE A 157 -27.20 -10.94 -18.88
N PHE A 158 -26.37 -10.29 -19.70
CA PHE A 158 -26.75 -9.04 -20.37
C PHE A 158 -27.86 -9.25 -21.40
N ASP A 159 -27.84 -10.35 -22.16
CA ASP A 159 -28.92 -10.69 -23.10
C ASP A 159 -30.25 -10.89 -22.35
N THR A 160 -30.20 -11.61 -21.22
CA THR A 160 -31.37 -11.82 -20.35
C THR A 160 -31.87 -10.48 -19.78
N LEU A 161 -30.97 -9.63 -19.30
CA LEU A 161 -31.31 -8.31 -18.79
C LEU A 161 -31.98 -7.44 -19.87
N VAL A 162 -31.45 -7.42 -21.09
CA VAL A 162 -32.04 -6.67 -22.21
C VAL A 162 -33.45 -7.17 -22.51
N GLN A 163 -33.66 -8.49 -22.56
CA GLN A 163 -35.01 -9.06 -22.75
C GLN A 163 -35.97 -8.65 -21.64
N LEU A 164 -35.53 -8.66 -20.38
CA LEU A 164 -36.33 -8.20 -19.25
C LEU A 164 -36.69 -6.71 -19.37
N LEU A 165 -35.73 -5.87 -19.76
CA LEU A 165 -35.95 -4.43 -19.93
C LEU A 165 -36.95 -4.14 -21.07
N HIS A 166 -36.91 -4.87 -22.17
CA HIS A 166 -37.92 -4.76 -23.24
C HIS A 166 -39.32 -5.19 -22.82
N GLY A 167 -39.44 -6.06 -21.82
CA GLY A 167 -40.72 -6.48 -21.25
C GLY A 167 -41.35 -5.45 -20.30
N LEU A 168 -40.60 -4.42 -19.89
CA LEU A 168 -41.08 -3.38 -19.00
C LEU A 168 -41.48 -2.12 -19.80
N PRO A 169 -42.77 -1.73 -19.80
CA PRO A 169 -43.16 -0.46 -20.39
C PRO A 169 -42.47 0.70 -19.67
N ASP A 170 -42.11 1.74 -20.41
CA ASP A 170 -41.47 2.99 -19.95
C ASP A 170 -40.00 2.91 -19.47
N VAL A 171 -39.34 1.75 -19.58
CA VAL A 171 -37.92 1.62 -19.22
C VAL A 171 -36.98 1.93 -20.40
N THR A 172 -37.43 1.68 -21.63
CA THR A 172 -36.67 1.94 -22.85
C THR A 172 -37.30 3.09 -23.63
N VAL A 173 -36.47 4.04 -24.07
CA VAL A 173 -36.86 5.10 -25.00
C VAL A 173 -36.26 4.77 -26.36
N ASP A 174 -37.10 4.62 -27.38
CA ASP A 174 -36.63 4.52 -28.75
C ASP A 174 -36.05 5.87 -29.18
N VAL A 175 -34.81 5.84 -29.64
CA VAL A 175 -34.08 7.03 -30.10
C VAL A 175 -33.86 6.87 -31.61
N ASP A 176 -34.19 7.91 -32.39
CA ASP A 176 -33.97 7.91 -33.84
C ASP A 176 -32.48 7.69 -34.16
N LEU A 177 -32.20 6.89 -35.19
CA LEU A 177 -30.85 6.58 -35.69
C LEU A 177 -30.00 7.82 -35.97
N HIS A 178 -30.61 8.96 -36.27
CA HIS A 178 -29.93 10.23 -36.53
C HIS A 178 -29.82 11.14 -35.31
N THR A 179 -30.23 10.67 -34.13
CA THR A 179 -30.10 11.46 -32.89
C THR A 179 -28.62 11.58 -32.53
N PRO A 180 -28.06 12.81 -32.51
CA PRO A 180 -26.67 13.00 -32.11
C PRO A 180 -26.52 12.66 -30.63
N LEU A 181 -25.75 11.61 -30.34
CA LEU A 181 -25.41 11.22 -28.98
C LEU A 181 -24.20 12.03 -28.50
N TYR A 182 -24.39 12.81 -27.44
CA TYR A 182 -23.31 13.56 -26.81
C TYR A 182 -22.89 12.86 -25.52
N ARG A 183 -21.60 12.57 -25.41
CA ARG A 183 -21.01 12.10 -24.15
C ARG A 183 -20.66 13.31 -23.29
N ALA A 184 -21.44 13.55 -22.24
CA ALA A 184 -21.05 14.53 -21.23
C ALA A 184 -19.92 13.94 -20.36
N GLY A 185 -18.75 14.58 -20.36
CA GLY A 185 -17.74 14.36 -19.33
C GLY A 185 -18.17 15.11 -18.08
N CYS A 186 -18.38 14.42 -16.97
CA CYS A 186 -18.62 15.08 -15.69
C CYS A 186 -17.28 15.57 -15.14
N THR A 187 -16.87 16.79 -15.49
CA THR A 187 -15.76 17.48 -14.81
C THR A 187 -16.31 18.18 -13.58
N SER A 188 -15.74 17.92 -12.41
CA SER A 188 -16.09 18.62 -11.18
C SER A 188 -15.88 20.14 -11.35
N ARG A 189 -16.75 20.93 -10.72
CA ARG A 189 -17.02 22.34 -11.02
C ARG A 189 -15.92 23.34 -10.63
N ASN A 190 -14.66 22.93 -10.53
CA ASN A 190 -13.54 23.80 -10.12
C ASN A 190 -12.38 23.93 -11.13
N GLN A 191 -12.58 23.57 -12.40
CA GLN A 191 -11.63 23.95 -13.45
C GLN A 191 -12.34 24.77 -14.54
N THR A 192 -12.07 26.07 -14.53
CA THR A 192 -12.40 27.00 -15.61
C THR A 192 -11.79 26.49 -16.92
N SER A 193 -12.64 25.92 -17.77
CA SER A 193 -12.25 25.51 -19.12
C SER A 193 -11.92 26.75 -19.96
N LYS A 194 -10.65 26.95 -20.30
CA LYS A 194 -10.29 27.75 -21.48
C LYS A 194 -10.84 27.03 -22.70
N SER A 195 -11.64 27.74 -23.49
CA SER A 195 -12.22 27.28 -24.75
C SER A 195 -11.13 26.72 -25.67
N ALA A 196 -11.23 25.43 -26.00
CA ALA A 196 -10.41 24.82 -27.04
C ALA A 196 -11.03 25.13 -28.40
N ALA A 197 -10.24 25.75 -29.28
CA ALA A 197 -10.61 26.10 -30.65
C ALA A 197 -11.06 24.85 -31.46
N PRO A 198 -11.97 25.01 -32.42
CA PRO A 198 -12.45 23.92 -33.25
C PRO A 198 -11.30 23.33 -34.09
N ARG A 199 -11.09 22.01 -34.00
CA ARG A 199 -10.20 21.29 -34.92
C ARG A 199 -10.82 21.35 -36.31
N SER A 200 -10.17 22.09 -37.20
CA SER A 200 -10.48 22.13 -38.62
C SER A 200 -10.40 20.73 -39.23
N SER A 201 -11.43 20.39 -39.99
CA SER A 201 -11.48 19.27 -40.92
C SER A 201 -10.32 19.36 -41.92
N ASP A 202 -9.45 18.35 -41.93
CA ASP A 202 -8.46 18.19 -42.99
C ASP A 202 -8.99 17.32 -44.14
N GLN A 203 -8.62 17.75 -45.33
CA GLN A 203 -9.18 17.51 -46.66
C GLN A 203 -8.76 16.16 -47.31
N PRO A 204 -9.33 15.80 -48.48
CA PRO A 204 -9.38 14.42 -48.97
C PRO A 204 -8.09 13.92 -49.62
N ARG A 205 -7.85 12.61 -49.52
CA ARG A 205 -6.73 11.87 -50.13
C ARG A 205 -6.69 12.07 -51.66
N SER A 206 -5.60 12.66 -52.16
CA SER A 206 -5.29 12.72 -53.58
C SER A 206 -4.84 11.36 -54.12
N ARG A 207 -5.36 11.03 -55.31
CA ARG A 207 -5.11 9.78 -56.05
C ARG A 207 -3.69 9.76 -56.64
N ARG A 208 -3.02 8.61 -56.56
CA ARG A 208 -1.75 8.30 -57.23
C ARG A 208 -2.04 7.95 -58.70
N PRO A 209 -1.33 8.49 -59.71
CA PRO A 209 -1.54 8.08 -61.09
C PRO A 209 -0.79 6.77 -61.40
N GLU A 210 -1.48 5.91 -62.14
CA GLU A 210 -0.98 4.66 -62.72
C GLU A 210 0.14 4.94 -63.75
N ARG A 211 1.20 4.13 -63.73
CA ARG A 211 2.18 4.03 -64.82
C ARG A 211 1.80 2.85 -65.71
N THR A 212 1.37 3.16 -66.92
CA THR A 212 1.30 2.24 -68.06
C THR A 212 2.37 2.63 -69.08
N GLY A 213 3.10 1.63 -69.60
CA GLY A 213 3.97 1.73 -70.77
C GLY A 213 5.44 1.85 -70.45
#